data_AF-A0AAW5MY17-F1
#
_entry.id   AF-A0AAW5MY17-F1
#
_cell.length_a   1.000
_cell.length_b   1.000
_cell.length_c   1.000
_cell.angle_alpha   90.00
_cell.angle_beta   90.00
_cell.angle_gamma   90.00
#
_symmetry.space_group_name_H-M   'P 1'
#
loop_
_entity.id
_entity.type
_entity.pdbx_description
1 polymer ?
#
loop_
_entity_poly.entity_id
_entity_poly.type
_entity_poly.pdbx_seq_one_letter_code
_entity_poly.pdbx_strand_id
1 'polypeptide(L)'
;TGDILDTNRDKYTLNYYVNLAKEIEKSGAHILGIKDMSALLKPYAALKLIRALKNEISIPIHLHTHDTTGNGVATVLMAAHA
;
A
#
# COMPACT_ATOMS: atom_id res chain seq x y z
N THR A 1 -3.95 -0.09 -14.18
CA THR A 1 -3.15 -0.47 -12.99
C THR A 1 -3.43 0.54 -11.88
N GLY A 2 -3.28 0.20 -10.60
CA GLY A 2 -3.51 1.13 -9.48
C GLY A 2 -2.27 1.95 -9.13
N ASP A 3 -1.56 2.49 -10.14
CA ASP A 3 -0.29 3.19 -9.88
C ASP A 3 -0.54 4.54 -9.21
N ILE A 4 -0.30 4.61 -7.90
CA ILE A 4 -0.51 5.82 -7.07
C ILE A 4 0.50 6.94 -7.32
N LEU A 5 1.50 6.70 -8.19
CA LEU A 5 2.45 7.73 -8.63
C LEU A 5 1.94 8.46 -9.88
N ASP A 6 0.95 7.91 -10.58
CA ASP A 6 0.35 8.49 -11.77
C ASP A 6 -0.78 9.47 -11.38
N THR A 7 -0.50 10.77 -11.46
CA THR A 7 -1.43 11.83 -11.06
C THR A 7 -2.61 12.00 -12.03
N ASN A 8 -2.55 11.40 -13.22
CA ASN A 8 -3.63 11.49 -14.20
C ASN A 8 -4.71 10.43 -13.97
N ARG A 9 -4.54 9.54 -12.98
CA ARG A 9 -5.52 8.52 -12.62
C ARG A 9 -6.51 9.07 -11.60
N ASP A 10 -7.79 8.83 -11.89
CA ASP A 10 -8.92 9.13 -11.03
C ASP A 10 -9.31 7.96 -10.12
N LYS A 11 -9.02 6.72 -10.56
CA LYS A 11 -9.38 5.48 -9.85
C LYS A 11 -8.17 4.86 -9.13
N TYR A 12 -8.37 4.46 -7.87
CA TYR A 12 -7.35 3.89 -6.97
C TYR A 12 -6.19 4.85 -6.65
N THR A 13 -6.54 6.08 -6.29
CA THR A 13 -5.59 7.10 -5.83
C THR A 13 -5.06 6.80 -4.43
N LEU A 14 -4.06 7.56 -3.97
CA LEU A 14 -3.57 7.46 -2.59
C LEU A 14 -4.71 7.72 -1.57
N ASN A 15 -5.54 8.73 -1.81
CA ASN A 15 -6.67 9.06 -0.95
C ASN A 15 -7.70 7.93 -0.88
N TYR A 16 -7.92 7.23 -1.99
CA TYR A 16 -8.79 6.05 -2.00
C TYR A 16 -8.28 4.98 -1.01
N TYR A 17 -6.98 4.66 -1.04
CA TYR A 17 -6.41 3.66 -0.12
C TYR A 17 -6.41 4.12 1.34
N VAL A 18 -6.14 5.40 1.61
CA VAL A 18 -6.19 5.97 2.98
C VAL A 18 -7.61 5.89 3.55
N ASN A 19 -8.62 6.29 2.77
CA ASN A 19 -10.02 6.25 3.22
C ASN A 19 -10.47 4.81 3.48
N LEU A 20 -10.13 3.88 2.58
CA LEU A 20 -10.44 2.47 2.75
C LEU A 20 -9.77 1.89 4.02
N ALA A 21 -8.51 2.26 4.30
CA ALA A 21 -7.81 1.82 5.49
C ALA A 21 -8.49 2.29 6.78
N LYS A 22 -8.95 3.55 6.82
CA LYS A 22 -9.70 4.11 7.96
C LYS A 22 -11.04 3.40 8.17
N GLU A 23 -11.74 3.06 7.09
CA GLU A 23 -12.98 2.27 7.18
C GLU A 23 -12.73 0.87 7.74
N ILE A 24 -11.67 0.20 7.28
CA ILE A 24 -11.25 -1.12 7.79
C ILE A 24 -10.89 -1.05 9.27
N GLU A 25 -10.10 -0.07 9.70
CA GLU A 25 -9.79 0.14 11.12
C GLU A 25 -11.06 0.39 11.95
N LYS A 26 -11.95 1.27 11.48
CA LYS A 26 -13.22 1.59 12.15
C LYS A 26 -14.13 0.37 12.30
N SER A 27 -14.02 -0.60 11.40
CA SER A 27 -14.76 -1.88 11.49
C SER A 27 -14.23 -2.84 12.56
N GLY A 28 -13.13 -2.51 13.24
CA GLY A 28 -12.53 -3.30 14.31
C GLY A 28 -11.38 -4.21 13.86
N ALA A 29 -10.77 -3.94 12.70
CA ALA A 29 -9.59 -4.67 12.27
C ALA A 29 -8.39 -4.41 13.21
N HIS A 30 -7.61 -5.44 13.51
CA HIS A 30 -6.41 -5.33 14.36
C HIS A 30 -5.12 -5.17 13.56
N ILE A 31 -5.13 -5.56 12.28
CA ILE A 31 -3.98 -5.47 11.34
C ILE A 31 -4.56 -5.17 9.96
N LEU A 32 -3.96 -4.22 9.24
CA LEU A 32 -4.29 -3.95 7.84
C LEU A 32 -3.40 -4.81 6.92
N GLY A 33 -4.03 -5.69 6.14
CA GLY A 33 -3.34 -6.45 5.09
C GLY A 33 -3.35 -5.72 3.75
N ILE A 34 -2.18 -5.54 3.13
CA ILE A 34 -2.03 -5.06 1.75
C ILE A 34 -1.59 -6.24 0.88
N LYS A 35 -2.42 -6.61 -0.10
CA LYS A 35 -2.20 -7.77 -0.97
C LYS A 35 -1.94 -7.34 -2.42
N ASP A 36 -0.70 -7.41 -2.86
CA ASP A 36 -0.30 -7.24 -4.26
C ASP A 36 -0.09 -8.62 -4.93
N MET A 37 -1.18 -9.14 -5.50
CA MET A 37 -1.21 -10.46 -6.15
C MET A 37 -0.37 -10.54 -7.44
N SER A 38 -0.27 -9.43 -8.17
CA SER A 38 0.28 -9.41 -9.54
C SER A 38 1.63 -8.69 -9.62
N ALA A 39 2.25 -8.40 -8.47
CA ALA A 39 3.52 -7.68 -8.38
C ALA A 39 3.48 -6.32 -9.12
N LEU A 40 2.38 -5.57 -8.95
CA LEU A 40 2.14 -4.28 -9.59
C LEU A 40 2.61 -3.10 -8.73
N LEU A 41 2.80 -3.31 -7.43
CA LEU A 41 3.21 -2.26 -6.51
C LEU A 41 4.71 -1.96 -6.71
N LYS A 42 5.00 -0.83 -7.34
CA LYS A 42 6.37 -0.37 -7.58
C LYS A 42 7.05 0.01 -6.24
N PRO A 43 8.38 -0.11 -6.11
CA PRO A 43 9.08 0.16 -4.86
C PRO A 43 8.82 1.55 -4.26
N TYR A 44 8.91 2.61 -5.06
CA TYR A 44 8.63 3.97 -4.59
C TYR A 44 7.14 4.22 -4.28
N ALA A 45 6.24 3.51 -4.98
CA ALA A 45 4.82 3.53 -4.63
C ALA A 45 4.60 2.86 -3.27
N ALA A 46 5.28 1.75 -2.97
CA ALA A 46 5.22 1.11 -1.67
C ALA A 46 5.65 2.05 -0.54
N LEU A 47 6.79 2.74 -0.68
CA LEU A 47 7.24 3.75 0.27
C LEU A 47 6.15 4.81 0.52
N LYS A 48 5.61 5.40 -0.55
CA LYS A 48 4.61 6.46 -0.46
C LYS A 48 3.31 5.98 0.18
N LEU A 49 2.83 4.79 -0.20
CA LEU A 49 1.61 4.18 0.33
C LEU A 49 1.75 3.89 1.81
N ILE A 50 2.78 3.15 2.21
CA ILE A 50 2.97 2.71 3.59
C ILE A 50 3.16 3.92 4.51
N ARG A 51 3.92 4.93 4.08
CA ARG A 51 4.13 6.15 4.86
C ARG A 51 2.82 6.91 5.09
N ALA A 52 2.00 7.05 4.03
CA ALA A 52 0.70 7.69 4.16
C ALA A 52 -0.22 6.90 5.10
N LEU A 53 -0.26 5.58 4.99
CA LEU A 53 -1.09 4.74 5.87
C LEU A 53 -0.63 4.81 7.33
N LYS A 54 0.68 4.71 7.62
CA LYS A 54 1.23 4.83 8.98
C LYS A 54 0.90 6.17 9.65
N ASN A 55 0.70 7.23 8.88
CA ASN A 55 0.32 8.54 9.41
C ASN A 55 -1.18 8.66 9.72
N GLU A 56 -2.01 7.79 9.15
CA GLU A 56 -3.46 7.98 9.06
C GLU A 56 -4.27 6.91 9.81
N ILE A 57 -3.66 5.77 10.11
CA ILE A 57 -4.26 4.67 10.89
C ILE A 57 -3.31 4.23 12.02
N SER A 58 -3.87 3.67 13.08
CA SER A 58 -3.14 3.26 14.28
C SER A 58 -2.74 1.77 14.30
N ILE A 59 -3.38 0.95 13.46
CA ILE A 59 -3.14 -0.49 13.41
C ILE A 59 -1.91 -0.87 12.57
N PRO A 60 -1.18 -1.96 12.91
CA PRO A 60 -0.06 -2.46 12.13
C PRO A 60 -0.42 -2.79 10.67
N ILE A 61 0.56 -2.66 9.78
CA ILE A 61 0.41 -2.95 8.35
C ILE A 61 1.21 -4.21 7.98
N HIS A 62 0.57 -5.16 7.32
CA HIS A 62 1.19 -6.36 6.76
C HIS A 62 1.16 -6.28 5.22
N LEU A 63 2.34 -6.10 4.61
CA LEU A 63 2.48 -6.11 3.16
C LEU A 63 2.79 -7.52 2.64
N HIS A 64 1.94 -8.03 1.76
CA HIS A 64 2.19 -9.21 0.93
C HIS A 64 2.31 -8.77 -0.53
N THR A 65 3.43 -9.10 -1.18
CA THR A 65 3.58 -8.95 -2.63
C THR A 65 4.15 -10.24 -3.24
N HIS A 66 3.75 -10.51 -4.49
CA HIS A 66 4.39 -11.54 -5.32
C HIS A 66 5.66 -10.97 -5.95
N ASP A 67 6.54 -11.82 -6.46
CA ASP A 67 7.78 -11.40 -7.14
C ASP A 67 7.75 -11.65 -8.66
N THR A 68 6.56 -11.77 -9.25
CA THR A 68 6.36 -12.11 -10.67
C THR A 68 7.02 -11.11 -11.62
N THR A 69 7.12 -9.84 -11.23
CA THR A 69 7.74 -8.76 -12.02
C THR A 69 9.19 -8.48 -11.61
N GLY A 70 9.75 -9.25 -10.67
CA GLY A 70 11.15 -9.16 -10.22
C GLY A 70 11.49 -7.97 -9.33
N ASN A 71 10.49 -7.24 -8.82
CA ASN A 71 10.69 -6.07 -7.95
C ASN A 71 10.28 -6.30 -6.49
N GLY A 72 9.84 -7.50 -6.12
CA GLY A 72 9.24 -7.79 -4.81
C GLY A 72 10.17 -7.49 -3.65
N VAL A 73 11.45 -7.85 -3.76
CA VAL A 73 12.47 -7.54 -2.74
C VAL A 73 12.63 -6.03 -2.55
N ALA A 74 12.74 -5.27 -3.64
CA ALA A 74 12.86 -3.82 -3.59
C ALA A 74 11.58 -3.19 -3.02
N THR A 75 10.40 -3.72 -3.38
CA THR A 75 9.11 -3.28 -2.86
C THR A 75 9.00 -3.48 -1.35
N VAL A 76 9.40 -4.64 -0.82
CA VAL A 76 9.41 -4.90 0.63
C VAL A 76 10.44 -4.01 1.34
N LEU A 77 11.63 -3.83 0.79
CA LEU A 77 12.67 -2.97 1.38
C LEU A 77 12.20 -1.51 1.50
N MET A 78 11.59 -0.97 0.43
CA MET A 78 11.07 0.40 0.43
C MET A 78 9.84 0.56 1.34
N ALA A 79 8.99 -0.47 1.45
CA ALA A 79 7.89 -0.49 2.41
C ALA A 79 8.38 -0.50 3.86
N ALA A 80 9.45 -1.25 4.17
CA ALA A 80 10.04 -1.29 5.50
C ALA A 80 10.71 0.03 5.90
N HIS A 81 11.27 0.77 4.93
CA HIS A 81 11.87 2.09 5.14
C HIS A 81 10.84 3.21 5.41
N ALA A 82 9.56 2.97 5.15
CA ALA A 82 8.48 3.96 5.19
C ALA A 82 8.10 4.45 6.59
#